data_AF-A0A921STM9-F1
#
_entry.id   AF-A0A921STM9-F1
#
_cell.length_a   1.000
_cell.length_b   1.000
_cell.length_c   1.000
_cell.angle_alpha   90.00
_cell.angle_beta   90.00
_cell.angle_gamma   90.00
#
_symmetry.space_group_name_H-M   'P 1'
#
loop_
_entity.id
_entity.type
_entity.pdbx_description
1 polymer ?
#
loop_
_entity_poly.entity_id
_entity_poly.type
_entity_poly.pdbx_seq_one_letter_code
_entity_poly.pdbx_strand_id
1 'polypeptide(L)'
;MSYKVNILGKTYDLPPRTLAVDDQIAGLVETDRAYQAGELTRREAVEQLHAFVLGLAPGSLPPVEEVDTNELMRVCMDIVNAYDAPARKARAEAKLAETRDILNKPEIQKLLKLAELRKK
;
A
#
# COMPACT_ATOMS: atom_id res chain seq x y z
N MET A 1 -5.14 -3.59 -15.56
CA MET A 1 -4.89 -2.53 -14.56
C MET A 1 -3.40 -2.22 -14.60
N SER A 2 -2.98 -0.96 -14.69
CA SER A 2 -1.57 -0.58 -14.69
C SER A 2 -1.24 -0.05 -13.29
N TYR A 3 -0.21 -0.63 -12.67
CA TYR A 3 0.30 -0.22 -11.37
C TYR A 3 1.52 0.67 -11.62
N LYS A 4 1.60 1.82 -10.93
CA LYS A 4 2.69 2.77 -11.07
C LYS A 4 3.17 3.24 -9.70
N VAL A 5 4.45 3.50 -9.59
CA VAL A 5 5.08 4.04 -8.38
C VAL A 5 6.06 5.16 -8.75
N ASN A 6 6.21 6.15 -7.87
CA ASN A 6 7.18 7.22 -8.03
C ASN A 6 8.38 6.95 -7.11
N ILE A 7 9.56 6.77 -7.70
CA ILE A 7 10.81 6.45 -7.00
C ILE A 7 11.85 7.48 -7.45
N LEU A 8 12.47 8.19 -6.49
CA LEU A 8 13.51 9.21 -6.75
C LEU A 8 13.13 10.22 -7.85
N GLY A 9 11.87 10.66 -7.84
CA GLY A 9 11.34 11.66 -8.80
C GLY A 9 11.00 11.12 -10.19
N LYS A 10 11.10 9.80 -10.42
CA LYS A 10 10.73 9.15 -11.68
C LYS A 10 9.57 8.17 -11.48
N THR A 11 8.72 8.06 -12.48
CA THR A 11 7.60 7.11 -12.46
C THR A 11 8.02 5.79 -13.12
N TYR A 12 7.73 4.69 -12.44
CA TYR A 12 7.99 3.33 -12.93
C TYR A 12 6.66 2.57 -13.07
N ASP A 13 6.54 1.84 -14.17
CA ASP A 13 5.47 0.87 -14.37
C ASP A 13 5.83 -0.42 -13.63
N LEU A 14 4.95 -0.84 -12.73
CA LEU A 14 5.10 -2.10 -12.00
C LEU A 14 4.46 -3.25 -12.78
N PRO A 15 4.98 -4.49 -12.64
CA PRO A 15 4.40 -5.64 -13.32
C PRO A 15 2.96 -5.91 -12.84
N PRO A 16 2.15 -6.60 -13.63
CA PRO A 16 0.82 -7.03 -13.19
C PRO A 16 0.89 -7.82 -11.88
N ARG A 17 -0.07 -7.61 -10.99
CA ARG A 17 -0.20 -8.40 -9.76
C ARG A 17 -0.52 -9.85 -10.12
N THR A 18 0.42 -10.74 -9.85
CA THR A 18 0.34 -12.20 -10.05
C THR A 18 0.76 -12.89 -8.75
N LEU A 19 0.56 -14.21 -8.65
CA LEU A 19 1.04 -14.98 -7.49
C LEU A 19 2.53 -14.76 -7.21
N ALA A 20 3.36 -14.67 -8.26
CA ALA A 20 4.79 -14.40 -8.10
C ALA A 20 5.07 -13.02 -7.46
N VAL A 21 4.25 -12.01 -7.79
CA VAL A 21 4.34 -10.69 -7.15
C VAL A 21 3.83 -10.74 -5.72
N ASP A 22 2.76 -11.49 -5.44
CA ASP A 22 2.27 -11.69 -4.08
C ASP A 22 3.31 -12.43 -3.21
N ASP A 23 4.02 -13.42 -3.76
CA ASP A 23 5.13 -14.11 -3.08
C ASP A 23 6.28 -13.15 -2.77
N GLN A 24 6.63 -12.25 -3.70
CA GLN A 24 7.63 -11.20 -3.45
C GLN A 24 7.18 -10.22 -2.35
N ILE A 25 5.89 -9.84 -2.32
CA ILE A 25 5.33 -8.99 -1.26
C ILE A 25 5.34 -9.72 0.09
N ALA A 26 4.97 -10.99 0.13
CA ALA A 26 5.04 -11.82 1.34
C ALA A 26 6.48 -11.93 1.85
N GLY A 27 7.45 -12.00 0.92
CA GLY A 27 8.88 -11.96 1.22
C GLY A 27 9.29 -10.77 2.10
N LEU A 28 8.68 -9.59 1.94
CA LEU A 28 8.97 -8.42 2.80
C LEU A 28 8.63 -8.68 4.27
N VAL A 29 7.50 -9.36 4.53
CA VAL A 29 7.05 -9.69 5.88
C VAL A 29 7.99 -10.72 6.51
N GLU A 30 8.42 -11.70 5.72
CA GLU A 30 9.41 -12.68 6.17
C GLU A 30 10.78 -12.05 6.43
N THR A 31 11.22 -11.08 5.61
CA THR A 31 12.46 -10.33 5.86
C THR A 31 12.40 -9.60 7.21
N ASP A 32 11.31 -8.90 7.51
CA ASP A 32 11.15 -8.22 8.80
C ASP A 32 11.11 -9.23 9.95
N ARG A 33 10.31 -10.31 9.83
CA ARG A 33 10.24 -11.36 10.85
C ARG A 33 11.62 -11.95 11.16
N ALA A 34 12.36 -12.34 10.13
CA ALA A 34 13.68 -12.96 10.26
C ALA A 34 14.70 -11.97 10.85
N TYR A 35 14.63 -10.68 10.49
CA TYR A 35 15.46 -9.65 11.12
C TYR A 35 15.14 -9.48 12.62
N GLN A 36 13.86 -9.41 13.00
CA GLN A 36 13.44 -9.30 14.41
C GLN A 36 13.82 -10.55 15.23
N ALA A 37 13.81 -11.73 14.60
CA ALA A 37 14.25 -12.98 15.22
C ALA A 37 15.78 -13.10 15.36
N GLY A 38 16.55 -12.17 14.77
CA GLY A 38 18.01 -12.25 14.71
C GLY A 38 18.53 -13.31 13.73
N GLU A 39 17.67 -13.85 12.86
CA GLU A 39 18.00 -14.81 11.80
C GLU A 39 18.69 -14.10 10.61
N LEU A 40 18.44 -12.80 10.43
CA LEU A 40 19.11 -11.94 9.46
C LEU A 40 19.85 -10.81 10.16
N THR A 41 21.02 -10.47 9.63
CA THR A 41 21.68 -9.21 9.93
C THR A 41 20.92 -8.04 9.30
N ARG A 42 21.16 -6.83 9.80
CA ARG A 42 20.60 -5.60 9.21
C ARG A 42 21.00 -5.44 7.74
N ARG A 43 22.22 -5.85 7.39
CA ARG A 43 22.73 -5.76 6.01
C ARG A 43 21.95 -6.68 5.07
N GLU A 44 21.77 -7.94 5.45
CA GLU A 44 21.02 -8.91 4.65
C GLU A 44 19.56 -8.51 4.50
N ALA A 45 18.94 -7.96 5.56
CA ALA A 45 17.58 -7.43 5.46
C ALA A 45 17.50 -6.28 4.44
N VAL A 46 18.43 -5.32 4.48
CA VAL A 46 18.48 -4.21 3.51
C VAL A 46 18.72 -4.72 2.08
N GLU A 47 19.60 -5.71 1.88
CA GLU A 47 19.84 -6.33 0.58
C GLU A 47 18.57 -7.02 0.03
N GLN A 48 17.79 -7.68 0.88
CA GLN A 48 16.52 -8.29 0.48
C GLN A 48 15.46 -7.23 0.10
N LEU A 49 15.33 -6.16 0.89
CA LEU A 49 14.44 -5.04 0.57
C LEU A 49 14.84 -4.37 -0.75
N HIS A 50 16.13 -4.19 -0.99
CA HIS A 50 16.66 -3.62 -2.23
C HIS A 50 16.37 -4.52 -3.43
N ALA A 51 16.60 -5.82 -3.30
CA ALA A 51 16.29 -6.81 -4.32
C ALA A 51 14.80 -6.86 -4.67
N PHE A 52 13.91 -6.73 -3.67
CA PHE A 52 12.47 -6.62 -3.89
C PHE A 52 12.12 -5.44 -4.80
N VAL A 53 12.63 -4.25 -4.50
CA VAL A 53 12.35 -3.06 -5.31
C VAL A 53 12.89 -3.21 -6.73
N LEU A 54 14.12 -3.66 -6.89
CA LEU A 54 14.72 -3.83 -8.22
C LEU A 54 14.08 -4.97 -9.03
N GLY A 55 13.54 -6.00 -8.37
CA GLY A 55 12.80 -7.07 -9.03
C GLY A 55 11.49 -6.59 -9.67
N LEU A 56 10.88 -5.54 -9.11
CA LEU A 56 9.62 -4.96 -9.59
C LEU A 56 9.80 -3.69 -10.43
N ALA A 57 10.84 -2.92 -10.15
CA ALA A 57 11.20 -1.68 -10.84
C ALA A 57 12.72 -1.65 -11.10
N PRO A 58 13.21 -2.34 -12.13
CA PRO A 58 14.63 -2.38 -12.44
C PRO A 58 15.23 -0.99 -12.69
N GLY A 59 16.42 -0.73 -12.13
CA GLY A 59 17.12 0.56 -12.27
C GLY A 59 16.45 1.74 -11.57
N SER A 60 15.53 1.48 -10.63
CA SER A 60 14.85 2.52 -9.85
C SER A 60 15.64 3.04 -8.66
N LEU A 61 16.62 2.27 -8.18
CA LEU A 61 17.46 2.61 -7.03
C LEU A 61 18.95 2.58 -7.40
N PRO A 62 19.79 3.35 -6.67
CA PRO A 62 21.24 3.20 -6.70
C PRO A 62 21.68 1.85 -6.11
N PRO A 63 22.98 1.49 -6.15
CA PRO A 63 23.52 0.32 -5.46
C PRO A 63 23.17 0.29 -3.97
N VAL A 64 23.15 -0.92 -3.38
CA VAL A 64 22.74 -1.11 -1.97
C VAL A 64 23.64 -0.37 -0.98
N GLU A 65 24.91 -0.12 -1.34
CA GLU A 65 25.86 0.64 -0.52
C GLU A 65 25.58 2.14 -0.48
N GLU A 66 24.83 2.67 -1.46
CA GLU A 66 24.57 4.10 -1.64
C GLU A 66 23.12 4.49 -1.36
N VAL A 67 22.22 3.51 -1.24
CA VAL A 67 20.79 3.76 -1.03
C VAL A 67 20.53 4.24 0.42
N ASP A 68 19.72 5.29 0.56
CA ASP A 68 19.17 5.65 1.87
C ASP A 68 18.17 4.57 2.31
N THR A 69 18.45 3.91 3.43
CA THR A 69 17.62 2.81 3.94
C THR A 69 16.21 3.24 4.35
N ASN A 70 16.02 4.50 4.75
CA ASN A 70 14.69 5.02 5.07
C ASN A 70 13.88 5.23 3.78
N GLU A 71 14.54 5.76 2.74
CA GLU A 71 13.92 5.91 1.42
C GLU A 71 13.59 4.55 0.81
N LEU A 72 14.49 3.57 0.95
CA LEU A 72 14.24 2.19 0.52
C LEU A 72 12.98 1.61 1.17
N MET A 73 12.85 1.74 2.50
CA MET A 73 11.67 1.26 3.23
C MET A 73 10.40 1.97 2.75
N ARG A 74 10.46 3.29 2.53
CA ARG A 74 9.34 4.08 1.99
C ARG A 74 8.93 3.56 0.61
N VAL A 75 9.90 3.29 -0.27
CA VAL A 75 9.65 2.76 -1.62
C VAL A 75 9.00 1.38 -1.58
N CYS A 76 9.45 0.48 -0.68
CA CYS A 76 8.80 -0.82 -0.49
C CYS A 76 7.31 -0.66 -0.14
N MET A 77 7.00 0.25 0.80
CA MET A 77 5.62 0.54 1.20
C MET A 77 4.81 1.16 0.05
N ASP A 78 5.40 2.08 -0.72
CA ASP A 78 4.75 2.72 -1.86
C ASP A 78 4.37 1.69 -2.95
N ILE A 79 5.24 0.70 -3.21
CA ILE A 79 4.98 -0.41 -4.14
C ILE A 79 3.80 -1.25 -3.66
N VAL A 80 3.82 -1.71 -2.40
CA VAL A 80 2.70 -2.48 -1.82
C VAL A 80 1.41 -1.67 -1.88
N ASN A 81 1.49 -0.38 -1.57
CA ASN A 81 0.35 0.53 -1.63
C ASN A 81 -0.18 0.72 -3.05
N ALA A 82 0.66 0.74 -4.07
CA ALA A 82 0.22 0.80 -5.45
C ALA A 82 -0.61 -0.45 -5.80
N TYR A 83 -0.16 -1.64 -5.39
CA TYR A 83 -0.89 -2.89 -5.61
C TYR A 83 -2.21 -3.00 -4.84
N ASP A 84 -2.29 -2.41 -3.65
CA ASP A 84 -3.50 -2.44 -2.82
C ASP A 84 -4.50 -1.32 -3.14
N ALA A 85 -4.09 -0.28 -3.86
CA ALA A 85 -4.94 0.86 -4.17
C ALA A 85 -6.29 0.48 -4.82
N PRO A 86 -6.37 -0.46 -5.78
CA PRO A 86 -7.65 -0.91 -6.34
C PRO A 86 -8.60 -1.50 -5.30
N ALA A 87 -8.10 -2.41 -4.45
CA ALA A 87 -8.90 -3.06 -3.43
C ALA A 87 -9.35 -2.06 -2.36
N ARG A 88 -8.48 -1.14 -1.95
CA ARG A 88 -8.84 -0.06 -1.02
C ARG A 88 -9.92 0.85 -1.60
N LYS A 89 -9.82 1.22 -2.88
CA LYS A 89 -10.83 2.02 -3.56
C LYS A 89 -12.18 1.32 -3.59
N ALA A 90 -12.21 0.02 -3.97
CA ALA A 90 -13.42 -0.77 -3.96
C ALA A 90 -14.08 -0.87 -2.57
N ARG A 91 -13.29 -1.07 -1.51
CA ARG A 91 -13.79 -1.07 -0.12
C ARG A 91 -14.35 0.29 0.30
N ALA A 92 -13.68 1.38 -0.08
CA ALA A 92 -14.16 2.72 0.22
C ALA A 92 -15.49 3.03 -0.49
N GLU A 93 -15.61 2.65 -1.76
CA GLU A 93 -16.84 2.80 -2.54
C GLU A 93 -17.99 1.97 -1.95
N ALA A 94 -17.73 0.72 -1.55
CA ALA A 94 -18.72 -0.12 -0.88
C ALA A 94 -19.21 0.51 0.44
N LYS A 95 -18.29 1.02 1.27
CA LYS A 95 -18.64 1.66 2.54
C LYS A 95 -19.44 2.95 2.35
N LEU A 96 -19.14 3.72 1.31
CA LEU A 96 -19.93 4.90 0.94
C LEU A 96 -21.33 4.53 0.49
N ALA A 97 -21.48 3.44 -0.27
CA ALA A 97 -22.79 2.92 -0.67
C ALA A 97 -23.63 2.50 0.54
N GLU A 98 -23.06 1.72 1.45
CA GLU A 98 -23.72 1.32 2.71
C GLU A 98 -24.15 2.53 3.54
N THR A 99 -23.28 3.54 3.66
CA THR A 99 -23.58 4.78 4.40
C THR A 99 -24.72 5.54 3.75
N ARG A 100 -24.73 5.62 2.41
CA ARG A 100 -25.81 6.26 1.65
C ARG A 100 -27.14 5.54 1.84
N ASP A 101 -27.12 4.22 1.85
CA ASP A 101 -28.33 3.41 2.08
C ASP A 101 -28.90 3.64 3.48
N ILE A 102 -28.04 3.74 4.51
CA ILE A 102 -28.45 4.07 5.87
C ILE A 102 -29.08 5.47 5.94
N LEU A 103 -28.44 6.48 5.33
CA LEU A 103 -28.94 7.85 5.30
C LEU A 103 -30.28 7.98 4.55
N ASN A 104 -30.52 7.11 3.57
CA ASN A 104 -31.77 7.09 2.81
C ASN A 104 -32.92 6.37 3.52
N LYS A 105 -32.69 5.72 4.66
CA LYS A 105 -33.78 5.11 5.44
C LYS A 105 -34.76 6.20 5.90
N PRO A 106 -36.08 6.02 5.70
CA PRO A 106 -37.08 7.03 6.06
C PRO A 106 -37.02 7.47 7.52
N GLU A 107 -36.70 6.54 8.42
CA GLU A 107 -36.56 6.79 9.86
C GLU A 107 -35.38 7.73 10.16
N ILE A 108 -34.23 7.49 9.52
CA ILE A 108 -33.03 8.32 9.65
C ILE A 108 -33.25 9.70 9.06
N GLN A 109 -33.90 9.80 7.89
CA GLN A 109 -34.24 11.09 7.29
C GLN A 109 -35.18 11.92 8.16
N LYS A 110 -36.16 11.29 8.82
CA LYS A 110 -37.06 11.97 9.77
C LYS A 110 -36.27 12.49 10.98
N LEU A 111 -35.37 11.69 11.53
CA LEU A 111 -34.50 12.09 12.66
C LEU A 111 -33.57 13.25 12.29
N LEU A 112 -32.96 13.23 11.11
CA LEU A 112 -32.10 14.31 10.61
C LEU A 112 -32.88 15.63 10.46
N LYS A 113 -34.09 15.59 9.87
CA LYS A 113 -34.96 16.77 9.75
C LYS A 113 -35.37 17.34 11.11
N LEU A 114 -35.68 16.48 12.08
CA LEU A 114 -36.01 16.90 13.45
C LEU A 114 -34.81 17.56 14.16
N ALA A 115 -33.59 17.05 13.92
CA ALA A 115 -32.37 17.63 14.47
C ALA A 115 -32.05 19.01 13.88
N GLU A 116 -32.31 19.23 12.58
CA GLU A 116 -32.15 20.54 11.94
C GLU A 116 -33.18 21.56 12.45
N LEU A 117 -34.43 21.15 12.69
CA LEU A 117 -35.47 22.02 13.24
C LEU A 117 -35.17 22.47 14.67
N ARG A 118 -34.44 21.67 15.47
CA ARG A 118 -34.04 22.01 16.84
C ARG A 118 -32.81 22.92 16.92
N LYS A 119 -32.09 23.12 15.81
CA LYS A 119 -30.94 24.04 15.73
C LYS A 119 -31.32 25.47 15.35
N LYS A 120 -32.56 25.70 14.90
CA LYS A 120 -33.15 27.02 14.70
C LYS A 120 -33.92 27.44 15.95
#